data_AF-A0A2M6Z0G5-F1
#
_entry.id   AF-A0A2M6Z0G5-F1
#
_cell.length_a   1.000
_cell.length_b   1.000
_cell.length_c   1.000
_cell.angle_alpha   90.00
_cell.angle_beta   90.00
_cell.angle_gamma   90.00
#
_symmetry.space_group_name_H-M   'P 1'
#
loop_
_entity.id
_entity.type
_entity.pdbx_description
1 polymer ?
#
loop_
_entity_poly.entity_id
_entity_poly.type
_entity_poly.pdbx_seq_one_letter_code
_entity_poly.pdbx_strand_id
1 'polypeptide(L)' 'MRQSKVVSVSIPPRLLREAEKLAQREQRTKSELVRDALRLYLNLQSDKGFRLAVQQRARALQIESENDIERLVDEVRK' A
#
# COMPACT_ATOMS: atom_id res chain seq x y z
N MET A 1 19.33 -15.90 1.85
CA MET A 1 19.03 -15.99 0.41
C MET A 1 17.74 -15.23 0.12
N ARG A 2 17.75 -14.17 -0.69
CA ARG A 2 16.52 -13.46 -1.07
C ARG A 2 15.77 -14.31 -2.09
N GLN A 3 14.64 -14.90 -1.71
CA GLN A 3 13.82 -15.68 -2.65
C GLN A 3 13.15 -14.72 -3.64
N SER A 4 13.49 -14.82 -4.92
CA SER A 4 12.80 -14.11 -6.01
C SER A 4 12.44 -15.09 -7.10
N LYS A 5 11.23 -14.96 -7.64
CA LYS A 5 10.77 -15.69 -8.84
C LYS A 5 10.79 -14.74 -10.04
N VAL A 6 11.21 -15.25 -11.20
CA VAL A 6 11.14 -14.51 -12.46
C VAL A 6 9.68 -14.42 -12.90
N VAL A 7 9.26 -13.23 -13.30
CA VAL A 7 7.92 -12.97 -13.85
C VAL A 7 8.10 -12.29 -15.20
N SER A 8 7.42 -12.79 -16.24
CA SER A 8 7.37 -12.16 -17.56
C SER A 8 6.06 -11.42 -17.72
N VAL A 9 6.12 -10.15 -18.11
CA VAL A 9 4.94 -9.30 -18.34
C VAL A 9 5.14 -8.45 -19.59
N SER A 10 4.06 -8.24 -20.35
CA SER A 10 4.05 -7.31 -21.47
C SER A 10 3.80 -5.89 -20.97
N ILE A 11 4.64 -4.94 -21.38
CA ILE A 11 4.55 -3.53 -20.99
C ILE A 11 4.58 -2.67 -22.26
N PRO A 12 3.73 -1.63 -22.38
CA PRO A 12 3.80 -0.70 -23.49
C PRO A 12 5.22 -0.13 -23.67
N PRO A 13 5.77 -0.08 -24.91
CA PRO A 13 7.16 0.34 -25.12
C PRO A 13 7.47 1.75 -24.60
N ARG A 14 6.48 2.65 -24.64
CA ARG A 14 6.61 4.00 -24.08
C ARG A 14 6.82 3.97 -22.57
N LEU A 15 6.02 3.18 -21.85
CA LEU A 15 6.10 3.07 -20.40
C LEU A 15 7.41 2.42 -19.97
N LEU A 16 7.89 1.41 -20.71
CA LEU A 16 9.19 0.81 -20.45
C LEU A 16 10.33 1.83 -20.57
N ARG A 17 10.33 2.67 -21.62
CA ARG A 17 11.34 3.72 -21.79
C ARG A 17 11.33 4.74 -20.65
N GLU A 18 10.16 5.11 -20.16
CA GLU A 18 10.02 6.04 -19.02
C GLU A 18 10.55 5.39 -17.72
N ALA A 19 10.23 4.12 -17.48
CA ALA A 19 10.74 3.36 -16.35
C ALA A 19 12.27 3.19 -16.38
N GLU A 20 12.86 2.96 -17.56
CA GLU A 20 14.31 2.85 -17.73
C GLU A 20 15.04 4.16 -17.44
N LYS A 21 14.51 5.28 -17.93
CA LYS A 21 15.06 6.61 -17.64
C LYS A 21 15.03 6.91 -16.14
N LEU A 22 13.93 6.55 -15.47
CA LEU A 22 13.79 6.75 -14.02
C LEU A 22 14.78 5.88 -13.24
N ALA A 23 14.87 4.59 -13.58
CA ALA A 23 15.82 3.67 -12.96
C ALA A 23 17.28 4.16 -13.10
N GLN A 24 17.64 4.66 -14.28
CA GLN A 24 18.97 5.23 -14.54
C GLN A 24 19.23 6.48 -13.70
N ARG A 25 18.26 7.41 -13.62
CA ARG A 25 18.37 8.63 -12.81
C ARG A 25 18.57 8.30 -11.32
N GLU A 26 17.90 7.27 -10.84
CA GLU A 26 17.94 6.83 -9.44
C GLU A 26 19.04 5.80 -9.14
N GLN A 27 19.92 5.52 -10.11
CA GLN A 27 21.01 4.55 -9.98
C GLN A 27 20.55 3.17 -9.47
N ARG A 28 19.37 2.71 -9.90
CA ARG A 28 18.79 1.43 -9.51
C ARG A 28 18.46 0.55 -10.71
N THR A 29 18.27 -0.74 -10.46
CA THR A 29 17.91 -1.70 -11.52
C THR A 29 16.42 -1.63 -11.88
N LYS A 30 16.06 -2.03 -13.11
CA LYS A 30 14.65 -2.19 -13.54
C LYS A 30 13.84 -3.06 -12.57
N SER A 31 14.44 -4.16 -12.13
CA SER A 31 13.80 -5.10 -11.21
C SER A 31 13.58 -4.52 -9.81
N GLU A 32 14.44 -3.60 -9.34
CA GLU A 32 14.20 -2.86 -8.09
C GLU A 32 13.04 -1.91 -8.25
N LEU A 33 13.05 -1.08 -9.30
CA LEU A 33 11.98 -0.13 -9.60
C LEU A 33 10.61 -0.81 -9.69
N VAL A 34 10.51 -1.93 -10.43
CA VAL A 34 9.26 -2.68 -10.56
C VAL A 34 8.80 -3.28 -9.23
N ARG A 35 9.71 -3.84 -8.43
CA ARG A 35 9.36 -4.40 -7.12
C ARG A 35 8.89 -3.33 -6.15
N ASP A 36 9.53 -2.17 -6.15
CA ASP A 36 9.15 -1.07 -5.27
C ASP A 36 7.79 -0.49 -5.67
N ALA A 37 7.57 -0.30 -6.97
CA ALA A 37 6.27 0.13 -7.50
C ALA A 37 5.15 -0.86 -7.16
N LEU A 38 5.42 -2.17 -7.26
CA LEU A 38 4.45 -3.20 -6.90
C LEU A 38 4.12 -3.18 -5.40
N ARG A 39 5.12 -3.02 -4.52
CA ARG A 39 4.87 -2.89 -3.06
C ARG A 39 4.03 -1.65 -2.76
N LEU A 40 4.37 -0.51 -3.36
CA LEU A 40 3.62 0.73 -3.18
C LEU A 40 2.16 0.53 -3.62
N TYR A 41 1.93 -0.10 -4.78
CA TYR A 41 0.59 -0.35 -5.28
C TYR A 41 -0.21 -1.29 -4.36
N LEU A 42 0.41 -2.37 -3.88
CA LEU A 42 -0.23 -3.30 -2.95
C LEU A 42 -0.60 -2.60 -1.63
N ASN A 43 0.30 -1.78 -1.08
CA ASN A 43 0.05 -1.00 0.13
C ASN A 43 -1.09 0.01 -0.07
N LEU A 44 -1.12 0.70 -1.21
CA LEU A 44 -2.20 1.63 -1.54
C LEU A 44 -3.55 0.91 -1.63
N GLN A 45 -3.58 -0.33 -2.12
CA GLN A 45 -4.80 -1.13 -2.21
C GLN A 45 -5.21 -1.70 -0.84
N SER A 46 -4.26 -2.15 -0.01
CA SER A 46 -4.55 -2.60 1.36
C SER A 46 -5.08 -1.45 2.21
N ASP A 47 -4.52 -0.25 2.06
CA ASP A 47 -4.97 0.93 2.79
C ASP A 47 -6.37 1.38 2.38
N LYS A 48 -6.74 1.23 1.09
CA LYS A 48 -8.11 1.50 0.65
C LYS A 48 -9.11 0.56 1.32
N GLY A 49 -8.82 -0.74 1.33
CA GLY A 49 -9.65 -1.73 2.01
C GLY A 49 -9.70 -1.50 3.52
N PHE A 50 -8.57 -1.20 4.13
CA PHE A 50 -8.46 -0.90 5.55
C PHE A 50 -9.23 0.36 5.93
N ARG A 51 -9.05 1.48 5.22
CA ARG A 51 -9.80 2.72 5.49
C ARG A 51 -11.30 2.52 5.34
N LEU A 52 -11.75 1.81 4.30
CA LEU A 52 -13.17 1.49 4.12
C LEU A 52 -13.71 0.61 5.25
N ALA A 53 -12.96 -0.41 5.66
CA ALA A 53 -13.34 -1.29 6.75
C ALA A 53 -13.37 -0.55 8.10
N VAL A 54 -12.37 0.29 8.38
CA VAL A 54 -12.30 1.12 9.59
C VAL A 54 -13.43 2.13 9.61
N GLN A 55 -13.72 2.82 8.50
CA GLN A 55 -14.84 3.77 8.44
C GLN A 55 -16.19 3.09 8.65
N GLN A 56 -16.41 1.91 8.03
CA GLN A 56 -17.64 1.16 8.25
C GLN A 56 -17.78 0.72 9.70
N ARG A 57 -16.69 0.26 10.31
CA ARG A 57 -16.67 -0.19 11.70
C ARG A 57 -16.84 0.97 12.68
N ALA A 58 -16.21 2.11 12.41
CA ALA A 58 -16.36 3.34 13.18
C ALA A 58 -17.82 3.83 13.14
N ARG A 59 -18.47 3.83 11.96
CA ARG A 59 -19.90 4.16 11.84
C ARG A 59 -20.79 3.19 12.59
N ALA A 60 -20.53 1.88 12.48
CA ALA A 60 -21.30 0.86 13.21
C ALA A 60 -21.17 1.00 14.73
N LEU A 61 -20.02 1.49 15.21
CA LEU A 61 -19.73 1.75 16.62
C LEU A 61 -20.02 3.21 17.03
N GLN A 62 -20.59 4.03 16.14
CA GLN A 62 -20.89 5.46 16.36
C GLN A 62 -19.69 6.26 16.91
N ILE A 63 -18.48 5.94 16.42
CA ILE A 63 -17.26 6.66 16.77
C ILE A 63 -17.18 7.90 15.88
N GLU A 64 -17.56 9.06 16.44
CA GLU A 64 -17.58 10.34 15.72
C GLU A 64 -16.52 11.32 16.24
N SER A 65 -15.98 11.08 17.44
CA SER A 65 -14.99 11.94 18.10
C SER A 65 -13.89 11.14 18.82
N GLU A 66 -12.79 11.82 19.17
CA GLU A 66 -11.73 11.25 20.02
C GLU A 66 -12.24 10.78 21.38
N ASN A 67 -13.26 11.46 21.92
CA ASN A 67 -13.87 11.11 23.21
C ASN A 67 -14.59 9.75 23.16
N ASP A 68 -15.13 9.37 22.00
CA ASP A 68 -15.74 8.05 21.79
C ASP A 68 -14.69 6.93 21.76
N ILE A 69 -13.46 7.25 21.32
CA ILE A 69 -12.33 6.31 21.31
C ILE A 69 -11.87 6.05 22.74
N GLU A 70 -11.72 7.10 23.56
CA GLU A 70 -11.32 6.95 24.97
C GLU A 70 -12.32 6.10 25.75
N ARG A 71 -13.63 6.34 25.59
CA ARG A 71 -14.68 5.52 26.20
C ARG A 71 -14.54 4.04 25.83
N LEU A 72 -14.36 3.72 24.54
CA LEU A 72 -14.22 2.33 24.08
C LEU A 72 -12.95 1.66 24.60
N VAL A 73 -11.84 2.39 24.70
CA VAL A 73 -10.59 1.87 25.24
C VAL A 73 -10.73 1.56 26.73
N ASP A 74 -11.41 2.42 27.49
CA ASP A 74 -11.68 2.23 28.91
C ASP A 74 -12.63 1.06 29.18
N GLU A 75 -13.59 0.82 28.29
CA GLU A 75 -14.49 -0.35 28.36
C GLU A 75 -13.75 -1.68 28.14
N VAL A 76 -12.75 -1.72 27.25
CA VAL A 76 -11.99 -2.95 26.93
C VAL A 76 -10.85 -3.22 27.91
N ARG A 77 -10.33 -2.18 28.60
CA ARG A 77 -9.23 -2.31 29.57
C ARG A 77 -9.67 -2.76 30.97
N LYS A 78 -10.97 -2.87 31.25
CA LYS A 78 -11.51 -3.48 32.48
C LYS A 78 -11.49 -5.00 32.41
#